data_AF-A0A385MSZ5-F1
#
_entry.id   AF-A0A385MSZ5-F1
#
_cell.length_a   1.000
_cell.length_b   1.000
_cell.length_c   1.000
_cell.angle_alpha   90.00
_cell.angle_beta   90.00
_cell.angle_gamma   90.00
#
_symmetry.space_group_name_H-M   'P 1'
#
loop_
_entity.id
_entity.type
_entity.pdbx_description
1 polymer ?
#
loop_
_entity_poly.entity_id
_entity_poly.type
_entity_poly.pdbx_seq_one_letter_code
_entity_poly.pdbx_strand_id
1 'polypeptide(L)'
;MQNHYPPTILDVEASGFGSDSFPIEIGVKRSDGARFCRLIKPYQRWTHWNSEAESLHGITRDVLSRYGIDGREVCIQLNAFMQNSTAYSDGWVVDYPWLIKLYAEAGIEMDFKLTALEYLLSENQMQHWHEVKQTLVNQQCVKRHRASVDAELIQQTFMTTASMPMPALAR
;
A
#
# COMPACT_ATOMS: atom_id res chain seq x y z
N MET A 1 -22.53 -7.59 10.90
CA MET A 1 -22.27 -6.22 11.39
C MET A 1 -21.28 -5.60 10.43
N GLN A 2 -21.68 -4.64 9.59
CA GLN A 2 -20.75 -3.94 8.69
C GLN A 2 -19.85 -3.04 9.55
N ASN A 3 -18.53 -3.27 9.50
CA ASN A 3 -17.56 -2.45 10.21
C ASN A 3 -17.68 -0.99 9.74
N HIS A 4 -18.04 -0.10 10.67
CA HIS A 4 -18.17 1.34 10.42
C HIS A 4 -16.82 2.08 10.44
N TYR A 5 -15.71 1.36 10.62
CA TYR A 5 -14.38 1.94 10.68
C TYR A 5 -13.62 1.65 9.39
N PRO A 6 -12.93 2.66 8.83
CA PRO A 6 -12.11 2.44 7.64
C PRO A 6 -11.02 1.42 7.94
N PRO A 7 -10.72 0.49 7.03
CA PRO A 7 -9.65 -0.49 7.23
C PRO A 7 -8.28 0.21 7.23
N THR A 8 -7.34 -0.34 7.99
CA THR A 8 -5.93 0.04 7.83
C THR A 8 -5.44 -0.46 6.47
N ILE A 9 -4.98 0.45 5.62
CA ILE A 9 -4.45 0.12 4.29
C ILE A 9 -2.94 0.24 4.29
N LEU A 10 -2.26 -0.72 3.67
CA LEU A 10 -0.83 -0.69 3.36
C LEU A 10 -0.65 -0.82 1.86
N ASP A 11 0.27 -0.03 1.32
CA ASP A 11 0.69 -0.05 -0.08
C ASP A 11 2.23 0.00 -0.17
N VAL A 12 2.78 -0.57 -1.23
CA VAL A 12 4.23 -0.69 -1.46
C VAL A 12 4.58 -0.26 -2.88
N GLU A 13 5.46 0.73 -3.02
CA GLU A 13 6.14 0.97 -4.29
C GLU A 13 7.39 0.12 -4.39
N ALA A 14 7.69 -0.39 -5.58
CA ALA A 14 8.83 -1.24 -5.82
C ALA A 14 9.77 -0.71 -6.92
N SER A 15 10.98 -1.23 -6.96
CA SER A 15 11.98 -0.95 -8.00
C SER A 15 11.56 -1.37 -9.42
N GLY A 16 10.40 -2.02 -9.56
CA GLY A 16 9.85 -2.58 -10.79
C GLY A 16 8.68 -3.53 -10.52
N PHE A 17 8.17 -4.15 -11.58
CA PHE A 17 6.91 -4.94 -11.53
C PHE A 17 7.12 -6.46 -11.39
N GLY A 18 8.35 -6.95 -11.56
CA GLY A 18 8.67 -8.38 -11.56
C GLY A 18 9.09 -8.93 -10.19
N SER A 19 9.23 -10.24 -10.08
CA SER A 19 9.65 -10.96 -8.86
C SER A 19 11.04 -10.55 -8.35
N ASP A 20 11.92 -10.09 -9.25
CA ASP A 20 13.27 -9.64 -8.91
C ASP A 20 13.29 -8.25 -8.27
N SER A 21 12.17 -7.52 -8.35
CA SER A 21 12.00 -6.20 -7.77
C SER A 21 11.97 -6.24 -6.24
N PHE A 22 12.31 -5.12 -5.61
CA PHE A 22 12.31 -4.95 -4.16
C PHE A 22 11.57 -3.66 -3.77
N PRO A 23 11.05 -3.57 -2.53
CA PRO A 23 10.32 -2.40 -2.07
C PRO A 23 11.24 -1.18 -1.95
N ILE A 24 10.75 -0.03 -2.38
CA ILE A 24 11.45 1.26 -2.34
C ILE A 24 10.70 2.31 -1.52
N GLU A 25 9.40 2.12 -1.31
CA GLU A 25 8.58 2.94 -0.41
C GLU A 25 7.51 2.07 0.25
N ILE A 26 7.23 2.30 1.53
CA ILE A 26 6.05 1.74 2.21
C ILE A 26 5.18 2.88 2.71
N GLY A 27 3.88 2.76 2.45
CA GLY A 27 2.84 3.67 2.89
C GLY A 27 1.77 2.93 3.67
N VAL A 28 1.31 3.53 4.77
CA VAL A 28 0.17 2.99 5.54
C VAL A 28 -0.75 4.13 5.93
N LYS A 29 -2.06 3.89 5.75
CA LYS A 29 -3.13 4.69 6.30
C LYS A 29 -3.91 3.85 7.31
N ARG A 30 -3.75 4.14 8.60
CA ARG A 30 -4.45 3.42 9.68
C ARG A 30 -5.93 3.80 9.76
N SER A 31 -6.70 2.91 10.37
CA SER A 31 -8.13 3.09 10.65
C SER A 31 -8.45 4.31 11.53
N ASP A 32 -7.52 4.72 12.40
CA ASP A 32 -7.63 5.93 13.23
C ASP A 32 -7.17 7.22 12.52
N GLY A 33 -6.79 7.10 11.24
CA GLY A 33 -6.34 8.21 10.42
C GLY A 33 -4.83 8.47 10.46
N ALA A 34 -4.08 7.80 11.34
CA ALA A 34 -2.62 7.95 11.39
C ALA A 34 -1.98 7.49 10.07
N ARG A 35 -0.84 8.12 9.72
CA ARG A 35 -0.12 7.86 8.47
C ARG A 35 1.31 7.47 8.73
N PHE A 36 1.79 6.51 7.95
CA PHE A 36 3.20 6.11 7.89
C PHE A 36 3.65 6.15 6.44
N CYS A 37 4.85 6.67 6.21
CA CYS A 37 5.45 6.76 4.88
C CYS A 37 6.96 6.77 5.04
N ARG A 38 7.65 5.81 4.40
CA ARG A 38 9.11 5.73 4.43
C ARG A 38 9.64 5.28 3.07
N LEU A 39 10.61 6.03 2.56
CA LEU A 39 11.50 5.57 1.51
C LEU A 39 12.51 4.59 2.12
N ILE A 40 12.79 3.51 1.40
CA ILE A 40 13.72 2.46 1.83
C ILE A 40 15.01 2.63 1.04
N LYS A 41 16.13 2.75 1.75
CA LYS A 41 17.45 2.70 1.13
C LYS A 41 17.71 1.28 0.63
N PRO A 42 18.00 1.05 -0.66
CA PRO A 42 18.24 -0.29 -1.18
C PRO A 42 19.44 -0.94 -0.49
N TYR A 43 19.30 -2.21 -0.13
CA TYR A 43 20.42 -3.01 0.33
C TYR A 43 21.43 -3.19 -0.81
N GLN A 44 22.70 -3.41 -0.48
CA GLN A 44 23.78 -3.47 -1.48
C GLN A 44 23.53 -4.53 -2.58
N ARG A 45 22.88 -5.65 -2.23
CA ARG A 45 22.53 -6.72 -3.18
C ARG A 45 21.27 -6.46 -4.01
N TRP A 46 20.52 -5.42 -3.70
CA TRP A 46 19.29 -5.06 -4.43
C TRP A 46 19.65 -4.19 -5.64
N THR A 47 19.89 -4.86 -6.77
CA THR A 47 20.42 -4.23 -7.99
C THR A 47 19.41 -4.13 -9.13
N HIS A 48 18.24 -4.76 -9.03
CA HIS A 48 17.16 -4.62 -10.00
C HIS A 48 16.68 -3.15 -10.09
N TRP A 49 16.32 -2.68 -11.28
CA TRP A 49 15.70 -1.37 -11.48
C TRP A 49 14.96 -1.34 -12.81
N ASN A 50 13.75 -0.81 -12.80
CA ASN A 50 12.94 -0.63 -13.98
C ASN A 50 12.66 0.87 -14.19
N SER A 51 13.00 1.37 -15.39
CA SER A 51 12.84 2.79 -15.72
C SER A 51 11.38 3.22 -15.82
N GLU A 52 10.48 2.33 -16.25
CA GLU A 52 9.05 2.63 -16.29
C GLU A 52 8.49 2.81 -14.87
N ALA A 53 8.88 1.96 -13.92
CA ALA A 53 8.52 2.09 -12.51
C ALA A 53 9.10 3.37 -11.89
N GLU A 54 10.37 3.69 -12.17
CA GLU A 54 10.94 4.98 -11.73
C GLU A 54 10.12 6.17 -12.25
N SER A 55 9.72 6.15 -13.53
CA SER A 55 8.89 7.20 -14.11
C SER A 55 7.49 7.27 -13.48
N LEU A 56 6.90 6.11 -13.15
CA LEU A 56 5.57 6.00 -12.55
C LEU A 56 5.54 6.55 -11.11
N HIS A 57 6.50 6.09 -10.28
CA HIS A 57 6.58 6.48 -8.87
C HIS A 57 7.25 7.85 -8.68
N GLY A 58 8.11 8.24 -9.64
CA GLY A 58 8.93 9.46 -9.55
C GLY A 58 9.99 9.39 -8.46
N ILE A 59 10.44 8.18 -8.11
CA ILE A 59 11.43 7.90 -7.06
C ILE A 59 12.67 7.32 -7.73
N THR A 60 13.73 8.12 -7.81
CA THR A 60 15.00 7.67 -8.40
C THR A 60 15.89 6.95 -7.38
N ARG A 61 16.87 6.19 -7.86
CA ARG A 61 17.90 5.58 -6.98
C ARG A 61 18.64 6.61 -6.14
N ASP A 62 18.94 7.77 -6.70
CA ASP A 62 19.63 8.85 -5.98
C ASP A 62 18.77 9.40 -4.84
N VAL A 63 17.46 9.52 -5.06
CA VAL A 63 16.50 9.90 -4.01
C VAL A 63 16.53 8.88 -2.89
N LEU A 64 16.50 7.58 -3.19
CA LEU A 64 16.56 6.53 -2.17
C LEU A 64 17.91 6.49 -1.45
N SER A 65 19.02 6.71 -2.14
CA SER A 65 20.36 6.75 -1.55
C SER A 65 20.50 7.91 -0.56
N ARG A 66 19.92 9.07 -0.89
CA ARG A 66 20.03 10.31 -0.12
C ARG A 66 19.01 10.42 1.01
N TYR A 67 17.78 9.97 0.79
CA TYR A 67 16.65 10.19 1.69
C TYR A 67 16.00 8.91 2.20
N GLY A 68 16.35 7.75 1.63
CA GLY A 68 15.89 6.46 2.13
C GLY A 68 16.46 6.15 3.51
N ILE A 69 15.64 5.49 4.32
CA ILE A 69 16.04 5.01 5.63
C ILE A 69 16.49 3.55 5.50
N ASP A 70 17.39 3.14 6.39
CA ASP A 70 17.79 1.74 6.52
C ASP A 70 16.56 0.82 6.66
N GLY A 71 16.54 -0.28 5.91
CA GLY A 71 15.38 -1.16 5.88
C GLY A 71 15.05 -1.80 7.24
N ARG A 72 16.05 -2.03 8.09
CA ARG A 72 15.84 -2.53 9.45
C ARG A 72 15.09 -1.52 10.31
N GLU A 73 15.48 -0.25 10.22
CA GLU A 73 14.80 0.83 10.92
C GLU A 73 13.37 1.01 10.41
N VAL A 74 13.13 0.88 9.09
CA VAL A 74 11.77 0.90 8.52
C VAL A 74 10.91 -0.22 9.12
N CYS A 75 11.41 -1.46 9.19
CA CYS A 75 10.68 -2.59 9.79
C CYS A 75 10.34 -2.35 11.27
N ILE A 76 11.30 -1.87 12.06
CA ILE A 76 11.08 -1.57 13.49
C ILE A 76 9.99 -0.51 13.65
N GLN A 77 10.08 0.59 12.91
CA GLN A 77 9.08 1.66 12.98
C GLN A 77 7.71 1.19 12.49
N LEU A 78 7.67 0.36 11.44
CA LEU A 78 6.43 -0.15 10.87
C LEU A 78 5.71 -1.10 11.85
N ASN A 79 6.42 -2.05 12.46
CA ASN A 79 5.87 -2.90 13.53
C ASN A 79 5.29 -2.07 14.67
N ALA A 80 6.07 -1.11 15.20
CA ALA A 80 5.63 -0.22 16.26
C ALA A 80 4.40 0.62 15.86
N PHE A 81 4.35 1.05 14.60
CA PHE A 81 3.22 1.79 14.05
C PHE A 81 1.97 0.90 13.89
N MET A 82 2.14 -0.38 13.58
CA MET A 82 1.06 -1.32 13.32
C MET A 82 0.48 -1.95 14.59
N GLN A 83 1.23 -2.03 15.69
CA GLN A 83 0.73 -2.48 17.01
C GLN A 83 0.03 -3.86 16.97
N ASN A 84 0.58 -4.83 16.23
CA ASN A 84 -0.01 -6.16 16.01
C ASN A 84 -1.41 -6.15 15.35
N SER A 85 -1.77 -5.10 14.61
CA SER A 85 -3.05 -5.01 13.91
C SER A 85 -3.02 -5.73 12.54
N THR A 86 -4.15 -5.69 11.82
CA THR A 86 -4.24 -6.18 10.44
C THR A 86 -4.30 -5.00 9.48
N ALA A 87 -3.41 -4.98 8.49
CA ALA A 87 -3.49 -4.14 7.31
C ALA A 87 -4.08 -4.92 6.12
N TYR A 88 -4.65 -4.16 5.19
CA TYR A 88 -5.22 -4.66 3.95
C TYR A 88 -4.54 -3.98 2.77
N SER A 89 -4.39 -4.69 1.66
CA SER A 89 -3.86 -4.17 0.39
C SER A 89 -4.79 -4.60 -0.75
N ASP A 90 -5.03 -3.71 -1.71
CA ASP A 90 -5.74 -4.05 -2.95
C ASP A 90 -4.81 -4.59 -4.06
N GLY A 91 -3.52 -4.73 -3.73
CA GLY A 91 -2.46 -5.37 -4.52
C GLY A 91 -1.74 -6.47 -3.72
N TRP A 92 -2.44 -7.19 -2.83
CA TRP A 92 -1.82 -8.10 -1.85
C TRP A 92 -0.84 -9.10 -2.46
N VAL A 93 -1.13 -9.64 -3.65
CA VAL A 93 -0.30 -10.62 -4.36
C VAL A 93 1.09 -10.07 -4.71
N VAL A 94 1.25 -8.75 -4.84
CA VAL A 94 2.54 -8.09 -5.09
C VAL A 94 3.14 -7.47 -3.83
N ASP A 95 2.31 -6.79 -3.02
CA ASP A 95 2.77 -6.10 -1.82
C ASP A 95 3.30 -7.05 -0.76
N TYR A 96 2.61 -8.17 -0.54
CA TYR A 96 2.99 -9.13 0.49
C TYR A 96 4.37 -9.76 0.23
N PRO A 97 4.68 -10.28 -0.99
CA PRO A 97 6.03 -10.73 -1.31
C PRO A 97 7.13 -9.67 -1.10
N TRP A 98 6.88 -8.41 -1.46
CA TRP A 98 7.86 -7.34 -1.25
C TRP A 98 8.06 -7.01 0.22
N LEU A 99 6.98 -7.00 1.00
CA LEU A 99 7.04 -6.82 2.44
C LEU A 99 7.84 -7.94 3.10
N ILE A 100 7.56 -9.20 2.77
CA ILE A 100 8.32 -10.35 3.28
C ILE A 100 9.79 -10.27 2.88
N LYS A 101 10.10 -9.86 1.63
CA LYS A 101 11.48 -9.64 1.16
C LYS A 101 12.20 -8.60 2.03
N LEU A 102 11.54 -7.50 2.37
CA LEU A 102 12.12 -6.47 3.25
C LEU A 102 12.39 -6.99 4.66
N TYR A 103 11.41 -7.64 5.30
CA TYR A 103 11.56 -8.14 6.67
C TYR A 103 12.63 -9.23 6.77
N ALA A 104 12.69 -10.13 5.77
CA ALA A 104 13.72 -11.15 5.68
C ALA A 104 15.13 -10.53 5.54
N GLU A 105 15.26 -9.52 4.68
CA GLU A 105 16.52 -8.80 4.47
C GLU A 105 16.95 -8.00 5.72
N ALA A 106 15.99 -7.40 6.41
CA ALA A 106 16.20 -6.63 7.63
C ALA A 106 16.57 -7.48 8.85
N GLY A 107 16.28 -8.78 8.83
CA GLY A 107 16.39 -9.66 9.99
C GLY A 107 15.49 -9.20 11.14
N ILE A 108 14.26 -8.80 10.81
CA ILE A 108 13.21 -8.39 11.76
C ILE A 108 12.01 -9.32 11.55
N GLU A 109 11.37 -9.75 12.63
CA GLU A 109 10.09 -10.47 12.54
C GLU A 109 8.95 -9.47 12.34
N MET A 110 8.07 -9.73 11.38
CA MET A 110 6.87 -8.93 11.17
C MET A 110 5.81 -9.32 12.22
N ASP A 111 5.32 -8.35 13.00
CA ASP A 111 4.40 -8.60 14.12
C ASP A 111 2.93 -8.27 13.81
N PHE A 112 2.65 -7.80 12.60
CA PHE A 112 1.31 -7.51 12.11
C PHE A 112 0.95 -8.40 10.91
N LYS A 113 -0.33 -8.40 10.53
CA LYS A 113 -0.82 -9.16 9.38
C LYS A 113 -1.09 -8.24 8.19
N LEU A 114 -0.65 -8.63 7.00
CA LEU A 114 -1.12 -8.05 5.75
C LEU A 114 -2.00 -9.07 5.01
N THR A 115 -3.20 -8.66 4.61
CA THR A 115 -4.16 -9.53 3.90
C THR A 115 -4.83 -8.82 2.73
N ALA A 116 -5.50 -9.59 1.89
CA ALA A 116 -6.18 -9.08 0.70
C ALA A 116 -7.40 -8.24 1.10
N LEU A 117 -7.55 -7.05 0.51
CA LEU A 117 -8.67 -6.14 0.80
C LEU A 117 -10.01 -6.74 0.39
N GLU A 118 -10.01 -7.61 -0.62
CA GLU A 118 -11.17 -8.32 -1.16
C GLU A 118 -11.93 -9.11 -0.08
N TYR A 119 -11.26 -9.54 0.99
CA TYR A 119 -11.92 -10.19 2.13
C TYR A 119 -12.86 -9.25 2.91
N LEU A 120 -12.75 -7.93 2.72
CA LEU A 120 -13.64 -6.94 3.34
C LEU A 120 -14.72 -6.42 2.40
N LEU A 121 -14.56 -6.59 1.09
CA LEU A 121 -15.45 -5.99 0.10
C LEU A 121 -16.73 -6.80 -0.03
N SER A 122 -17.88 -6.12 0.01
CA SER A 122 -19.14 -6.71 -0.47
C SER A 122 -19.18 -6.80 -1.99
N GLU A 123 -20.08 -7.62 -2.55
CA GLU A 123 -20.31 -7.71 -4.00
C GLU A 123 -20.58 -6.34 -4.63
N ASN A 124 -21.41 -5.51 -3.97
CA ASN A 124 -21.71 -4.16 -4.44
C ASN A 124 -20.46 -3.27 -4.47
N GLN A 125 -19.60 -3.36 -3.45
CA GLN A 125 -18.34 -2.62 -3.45
C GLN A 125 -17.40 -3.11 -4.55
N MET A 126 -17.26 -4.42 -4.75
CA MET A 126 -16.42 -4.98 -5.81
C MET A 126 -16.87 -4.52 -7.19
N GLN A 127 -18.19 -4.48 -7.44
CA GLN A 127 -18.76 -4.03 -8.71
C GLN A 127 -18.41 -2.57 -9.03
N HIS A 128 -18.39 -1.69 -8.03
CA HIS A 128 -18.15 -0.25 -8.21
C HIS A 128 -16.70 0.17 -7.93
N TRP A 129 -15.85 -0.75 -7.45
CA TRP A 129 -14.50 -0.44 -6.97
C TRP A 129 -13.67 0.31 -8.01
N HIS A 130 -13.58 -0.24 -9.22
CA HIS A 130 -12.72 0.30 -10.27
C HIS A 130 -13.17 1.71 -10.71
N GLU A 131 -14.46 1.89 -10.94
CA GLU A 131 -15.03 3.19 -11.36
C GLU A 131 -14.83 4.27 -10.29
N VAL A 132 -15.07 3.92 -9.03
CA VAL A 132 -14.88 4.86 -7.90
C VAL A 132 -13.41 5.19 -7.71
N LYS A 133 -12.52 4.20 -7.72
CA LYS A 133 -11.07 4.43 -7.59
C LYS A 133 -10.59 5.36 -8.70
N GLN A 134 -10.98 5.09 -9.95
CA GLN A 134 -10.60 5.93 -11.09
C GLN A 134 -11.13 7.37 -10.97
N THR A 135 -12.37 7.53 -10.51
CA THR A 135 -12.95 8.86 -10.27
C THR A 135 -12.15 9.63 -9.22
N LEU A 136 -11.79 8.98 -8.11
CA LEU A 136 -11.00 9.59 -7.04
C LEU A 136 -9.57 9.93 -7.51
N VAL A 137 -8.94 9.05 -8.29
CA VAL A 137 -7.63 9.33 -8.92
C VAL A 137 -7.70 10.58 -9.80
N ASN A 138 -8.72 10.67 -10.65
CA ASN A 138 -8.88 11.81 -11.57
C ASN A 138 -9.16 13.14 -10.85
N GLN A 139 -9.75 13.08 -9.65
CA GLN A 139 -9.98 14.26 -8.80
C GLN A 139 -8.70 14.71 -8.07
N GLN A 140 -7.76 13.80 -7.83
CA GLN A 140 -6.47 14.16 -7.24
C GLN A 140 -5.55 14.77 -8.30
N CYS A 141 -4.97 15.95 -8.04
CA CYS A 141 -4.00 16.58 -8.94
C CYS A 141 -2.60 15.90 -8.91
N VAL A 142 -2.48 14.71 -8.32
CA VAL A 142 -1.20 14.00 -8.15
C VAL A 142 -1.08 12.94 -9.23
N LYS A 143 -0.07 13.05 -10.09
CA LYS A 143 0.16 12.12 -11.20
C LYS A 143 1.07 10.93 -10.85
N ARG A 144 1.71 10.94 -9.68
CA ARG A 144 2.72 9.95 -9.27
C ARG A 144 2.15 9.03 -8.21
N HIS A 145 2.50 7.76 -8.32
CA HIS A 145 2.20 6.75 -7.31
C HIS A 145 3.17 6.94 -6.14
N ARG A 146 2.60 7.17 -4.96
CA ARG A 146 3.34 7.31 -3.71
C ARG A 146 2.59 6.49 -2.69
N ALA A 147 3.26 5.54 -2.05
CA ALA A 147 2.56 4.51 -1.28
C ALA A 147 1.61 5.08 -0.21
N SER A 148 1.97 6.19 0.45
CA SER A 148 1.07 6.78 1.46
C SER A 148 -0.14 7.51 0.88
N VAL A 149 -0.02 8.03 -0.34
CA VAL A 149 -1.13 8.64 -1.09
C VAL A 149 -2.03 7.53 -1.61
N ASP A 150 -1.45 6.46 -2.13
CA ASP A 150 -2.17 5.32 -2.68
C ASP A 150 -2.92 4.57 -1.57
N ALA A 151 -2.30 4.35 -0.40
CA ALA A 151 -2.99 3.79 0.77
C ALA A 151 -4.19 4.64 1.23
N GLU A 152 -4.09 5.97 1.17
CA GLU A 152 -5.20 6.87 1.48
C GLU A 152 -6.31 6.82 0.42
N LEU A 153 -5.93 6.81 -0.86
CA LEU A 153 -6.85 6.69 -1.98
C LEU A 153 -7.64 5.37 -1.91
N ILE A 154 -6.97 4.26 -1.60
CA ILE A 154 -7.59 2.94 -1.42
C ILE A 154 -8.58 2.97 -0.24
N GLN A 155 -8.19 3.55 0.89
CA GLN A 155 -9.08 3.69 2.06
C GLN A 155 -10.31 4.56 1.71
N GLN A 156 -10.12 5.65 0.96
CA GLN A 156 -11.20 6.51 0.49
C GLN A 156 -12.12 5.76 -0.48
N THR A 157 -11.57 4.95 -1.39
CA THR A 157 -12.34 4.10 -2.30
C THR A 157 -13.21 3.12 -1.52
N PHE A 158 -12.66 2.48 -0.48
CA PHE A 158 -13.41 1.61 0.41
C PHE A 158 -14.58 2.33 1.08
N MET A 159 -14.33 3.50 1.68
CA MET A 159 -15.38 4.26 2.36
C MET A 159 -16.46 4.75 1.40
N THR A 160 -16.06 5.27 0.24
CA THR A 160 -17.00 5.77 -0.78
C THR A 160 -17.89 4.64 -1.29
N THR A 161 -17.32 3.49 -1.67
CA THR A 161 -18.10 2.33 -2.13
C THR A 161 -18.98 1.75 -1.02
N ALA A 162 -18.54 1.76 0.24
CA ALA A 162 -19.34 1.30 1.37
C ALA A 162 -20.57 2.19 1.66
N SER A 163 -20.50 3.48 1.27
CA SER A 163 -21.62 4.43 1.41
C SER A 163 -22.63 4.39 0.26
N MET A 164 -22.35 3.62 -0.79
CA MET A 164 -23.24 3.53 -1.96
C MET A 164 -24.51 2.74 -1.64
N PRO A 165 -25.68 3.20 -2.12
CA PRO A 165 -26.92 2.45 -1.97
C PRO A 165 -26.78 1.09 -2.69
N MET A 166 -27.30 0.04 -2.05
CA MET A 166 -27.42 -1.27 -2.69
C MET A 166 -28.35 -1.16 -3.90
N PRO A 167 -28.04 -1.79 -5.05
CA PRO A 167 -28.98 -1.84 -6.16
C PRO A 167 -30.29 -2.44 -5.67
N ALA A 168 -31.41 -1.80 -6.03
CA ALA A 168 -32.72 -2.35 -5.74
C ALA A 168 -32.80 -3.73 -6.39
N LEU A 169 -33.13 -4.77 -5.60
CA LEU A 169 -33.40 -6.10 -6.13
C LEU A 169 -34.44 -5.96 -7.25
N ALA A 170 -34.04 -6.25 -8.49
CA ALA A 170 -34.95 -6.33 -9.60
C ALA A 170 -36.00 -7.41 -9.25
N ARG A 171 -37.26 -7.00 -9.13
CA ARG A 171 -38.40 -7.88 -8.92
C ARG A 171 -38.72 -8.69 -10.16
#